data_AF-A0A7J7UQI6-F1
#
_entry.id   AF-A0A7J7UQI6-F1
#
_cell.length_a   1.000
_cell.length_b   1.000
_cell.length_c   1.000
_cell.angle_alpha   90.00
_cell.angle_beta   90.00
_cell.angle_gamma   90.00
#
_symmetry.space_group_name_H-M   'P 1'
#
loop_
_entity.id
_entity.type
_entity.pdbx_description
1 polymer ?
#
loop_
_entity_poly.entity_id
_entity_poly.type
_entity_poly.pdbx_seq_one_letter_code
_entity_poly.pdbx_strand_id
1 'polypeptide(L)'
;MAERPEDLNLPNAVITRIIKEALPDGVNISKEARSAISRAASVFVLYATSCANNFAMKGKRKTLNASDVLSAMEEMEFQRFVAPLKEALEAYRREQRGKKEASEQKKKEETDAAEGTTLSCSLGPWAPSPPPGQSSLRPKSRGDRT
;
A
#
# COMPACT_ATOMS: atom_id res chain seq x y z
N MET A 1 4.79 -5.90 -22.92
CA MET A 1 3.35 -6.19 -22.68
C MET A 1 3.21 -7.70 -22.63
N ALA A 2 2.28 -8.25 -21.84
CA ALA A 2 2.06 -9.70 -21.84
C ALA A 2 1.82 -10.16 -23.29
N GLU A 3 2.75 -10.95 -23.84
CA GLU A 3 2.67 -11.38 -25.25
C GLU A 3 1.55 -12.40 -25.46
N ARG A 4 1.09 -13.02 -24.37
CA ARG A 4 0.16 -14.14 -24.38
C ARG A 4 -0.76 -14.10 -23.15
N PRO A 5 -2.07 -14.33 -23.30
CA PRO A 5 -2.99 -14.40 -22.16
C PRO A 5 -2.65 -15.54 -21.18
N GLU A 6 -1.85 -16.52 -21.62
CA GLU A 6 -1.31 -17.61 -20.81
C GLU A 6 -0.21 -17.17 -19.82
N ASP A 7 0.34 -15.96 -19.97
CA ASP A 7 1.35 -15.40 -19.05
C ASP A 7 0.67 -14.68 -17.86
N LEU A 8 -0.64 -14.42 -17.95
CA LEU A 8 -1.45 -13.74 -16.93
C LEU A 8 -2.16 -14.76 -16.03
N ASN A 9 -1.41 -15.73 -15.51
CA ASN A 9 -1.99 -16.80 -14.71
C ASN A 9 -2.24 -16.34 -13.26
N LEU A 10 -3.51 -16.36 -12.86
CA LEU A 10 -3.91 -16.13 -11.48
C LEU A 10 -3.70 -17.40 -10.64
N PRO A 11 -3.41 -17.30 -9.32
CA PRO A 11 -3.22 -18.46 -8.48
C PRO A 11 -4.45 -19.38 -8.46
N ASN A 12 -4.28 -20.64 -8.87
CA ASN A 12 -5.35 -21.64 -8.97
C ASN A 12 -6.13 -21.83 -7.66
N ALA A 13 -5.46 -21.68 -6.51
CA ALA A 13 -6.09 -21.77 -5.20
C ALA A 13 -7.15 -20.66 -4.99
N VAL A 14 -6.81 -19.43 -5.38
CA VAL A 14 -7.70 -18.26 -5.25
C VAL A 14 -8.90 -18.41 -6.18
N ILE A 15 -8.67 -18.82 -7.44
CA ILE A 15 -9.75 -19.08 -8.40
C ILE A 15 -10.70 -20.15 -7.87
N THR A 16 -10.16 -21.27 -7.38
CA THR A 16 -10.98 -22.38 -6.85
C THR A 16 -11.83 -21.91 -5.66
N ARG A 17 -11.27 -21.08 -4.78
CA ARG A 17 -11.99 -20.53 -3.63
C ARG A 17 -13.14 -19.63 -4.09
N ILE A 18 -12.89 -18.68 -5.00
CA ILE A 18 -13.92 -17.75 -5.50
C ILE A 18 -15.05 -18.50 -6.20
N ILE A 19 -14.74 -19.53 -7.01
CA ILE A 19 -15.78 -20.32 -7.68
C ILE A 19 -16.64 -21.06 -6.65
N LYS A 20 -16.04 -21.64 -5.61
CA LYS A 20 -16.79 -22.33 -4.55
C LYS A 20 -17.66 -21.38 -3.74
N GLU A 21 -17.20 -20.17 -3.46
CA GLU A 21 -17.99 -19.13 -2.77
C GLU A 21 -19.24 -18.71 -3.58
N ALA A 22 -19.21 -18.90 -4.91
CA ALA A 22 -20.35 -18.63 -5.79
C ALA A 22 -21.27 -19.85 -6.02
N LEU A 23 -20.93 -21.02 -5.50
CA LEU A 23 -21.67 -22.27 -5.69
C LEU A 23 -22.19 -22.82 -4.35
N PRO A 24 -23.28 -23.61 -4.35
CA PRO A 24 -23.71 -24.35 -3.17
C PRO A 24 -22.64 -25.34 -2.67
N ASP A 25 -22.71 -25.65 -1.37
CA ASP A 25 -21.83 -26.64 -0.76
C ASP A 25 -21.98 -28.03 -1.42
N GLY A 26 -20.86 -28.75 -1.52
CA GLY A 26 -20.82 -30.10 -2.09
C GLY A 26 -20.74 -30.16 -3.62
N VAL A 27 -20.69 -29.02 -4.32
CA VAL A 27 -20.51 -29.01 -5.79
C VAL A 27 -19.05 -29.24 -6.17
N ASN A 28 -18.81 -30.21 -7.05
CA ASN A 28 -17.49 -30.52 -7.58
C ASN A 28 -17.19 -29.72 -8.84
N ILE A 29 -15.97 -29.17 -8.92
CA ILE A 29 -15.52 -28.36 -10.05
C ILE A 29 -14.44 -29.13 -10.82
N SER A 30 -14.64 -29.34 -12.13
CA SER A 30 -13.67 -30.02 -12.98
C SER A 30 -12.36 -29.23 -13.12
N LYS A 31 -11.27 -29.90 -13.51
CA LYS A 31 -9.99 -29.23 -13.80
C LYS A 31 -10.13 -28.28 -15.00
N GLU A 32 -10.87 -28.70 -16.02
CA GLU A 32 -11.12 -27.93 -17.23
C GLU A 32 -11.91 -26.65 -16.95
N ALA A 33 -12.96 -26.71 -16.13
CA ALA A 33 -13.75 -25.54 -15.75
C ALA A 33 -12.89 -24.49 -15.03
N ARG A 34 -12.01 -24.92 -14.12
CA ARG A 34 -11.07 -24.02 -13.43
C ARG A 34 -10.10 -23.35 -14.41
N SER A 35 -9.54 -24.11 -15.34
CA SER A 35 -8.64 -23.57 -16.37
C SER A 35 -9.36 -22.61 -17.33
N ALA A 36 -10.60 -22.91 -17.70
CA ALA A 36 -11.43 -22.03 -18.53
C ALA A 36 -11.72 -20.70 -17.82
N ILE A 37 -12.11 -20.75 -16.54
CA ILE A 37 -12.37 -19.55 -15.74
C ILE A 37 -11.08 -18.74 -15.52
N SER A 38 -9.93 -19.39 -15.31
CA SER A 38 -8.64 -18.70 -15.23
C SER A 38 -8.35 -17.90 -16.48
N ARG A 39 -8.47 -18.51 -17.67
CA ARG A 39 -8.25 -17.84 -18.95
C ARG A 39 -9.27 -16.73 -19.19
N ALA A 40 -10.53 -16.97 -18.86
CA ALA A 40 -11.59 -15.97 -18.98
C ALA A 40 -11.33 -14.76 -18.07
N ALA A 41 -10.82 -14.96 -16.85
CA ALA A 41 -10.46 -13.88 -15.94
C ALA A 41 -9.30 -13.02 -16.50
N SER A 42 -8.29 -13.65 -17.09
CA SER A 42 -7.19 -12.93 -17.74
C SER A 42 -7.68 -12.08 -18.92
N VAL A 43 -8.55 -12.65 -19.77
CA VAL A 43 -9.19 -11.93 -20.88
C VAL A 43 -10.10 -10.81 -20.36
N PHE A 44 -10.83 -11.04 -19.27
CA PHE A 44 -11.68 -10.02 -18.65
C PHE A 44 -10.87 -8.79 -18.20
N VAL A 45 -9.71 -8.98 -17.56
CA VAL A 45 -8.84 -7.87 -17.15
C VAL A 45 -8.36 -7.08 -18.37
N LEU A 46 -7.93 -7.76 -19.43
CA LEU A 46 -7.48 -7.12 -20.68
C LEU A 46 -8.62 -6.34 -21.35
N TYR A 47 -9.80 -6.94 -21.42
CA TYR A 47 -10.97 -6.33 -22.03
C TYR A 47 -11.44 -5.10 -21.24
N ALA A 48 -11.57 -5.22 -19.91
CA ALA A 48 -11.92 -4.11 -19.03
C ALA A 48 -10.92 -2.95 -19.12
N THR A 49 -9.62 -3.27 -19.17
CA THR A 49 -8.57 -2.25 -19.33
C THR A 49 -8.68 -1.54 -20.68
N SER A 50 -8.97 -2.28 -21.76
CA SER A 50 -9.17 -1.72 -23.10
C SER A 50 -10.38 -0.78 -23.15
N CYS A 51 -11.52 -1.19 -22.60
CA CYS A 51 -12.72 -0.36 -22.51
C CYS A 51 -12.48 0.91 -21.67
N ALA A 52 -11.86 0.78 -20.50
CA ALA A 52 -11.51 1.93 -19.65
C ALA A 52 -10.55 2.89 -20.38
N ASN A 53 -9.59 2.36 -21.15
CA ASN A 53 -8.68 3.16 -21.96
C ASN A 53 -9.42 3.95 -23.05
N ASN A 54 -10.44 3.36 -23.67
CA ASN A 54 -11.27 4.09 -24.64
C ASN A 54 -11.97 5.30 -23.99
N PHE A 55 -12.46 5.17 -22.75
CA PHE A 55 -13.04 6.31 -22.01
C PHE A 55 -12.01 7.38 -21.64
N ALA A 56 -10.82 6.98 -21.19
CA ALA A 56 -9.75 7.93 -20.90
C ALA A 56 -9.31 8.71 -22.16
N MET A 57 -9.16 8.00 -23.28
CA MET A 57 -8.79 8.59 -24.58
C MET A 57 -9.88 9.52 -25.13
N LYS A 58 -11.16 9.15 -25.00
CA LYS A 58 -12.30 10.05 -25.31
C LYS A 58 -12.23 11.34 -24.48
N GLY A 59 -11.77 11.24 -23.23
CA GLY A 59 -11.52 12.38 -22.34
C GLY A 59 -10.20 13.12 -22.60
N LYS A 60 -9.45 12.81 -23.67
CA LYS A 60 -8.11 13.34 -23.98
C LYS A 60 -7.07 13.14 -22.87
N ARG A 61 -7.25 12.09 -22.05
CA ARG A 61 -6.37 11.74 -20.94
C ARG A 61 -5.52 10.53 -21.31
N LYS A 62 -4.25 10.55 -20.90
CA LYS A 62 -3.32 9.42 -21.04
C LYS A 62 -3.26 8.53 -19.79
N THR A 63 -3.97 8.92 -18.74
CA THR A 63 -3.99 8.25 -17.44
C THR A 63 -5.40 7.71 -17.20
N LEU A 64 -5.48 6.43 -16.86
CA LEU A 64 -6.71 5.77 -16.45
C LEU A 64 -7.11 6.24 -15.04
N ASN A 65 -8.33 6.72 -14.91
CA ASN A 65 -8.91 7.09 -13.63
C ASN A 65 -10.00 6.09 -13.22
N ALA A 66 -10.34 6.08 -11.93
CA ALA A 66 -11.39 5.20 -11.41
C ALA A 66 -12.76 5.46 -12.07
N SER A 67 -13.04 6.70 -12.48
CA SER A 67 -14.26 7.03 -13.24
C SER A 67 -14.34 6.29 -14.58
N ASP A 68 -13.21 6.13 -15.26
CA ASP A 68 -13.16 5.46 -16.57
C ASP A 68 -13.46 3.97 -16.43
N VAL A 69 -12.97 3.35 -15.35
CA VAL A 69 -13.26 1.95 -15.02
C VAL A 69 -14.75 1.77 -14.70
N LEU A 70 -15.35 2.68 -13.93
CA LEU A 70 -16.79 2.61 -13.63
C LEU A 70 -17.66 2.74 -14.89
N SER A 71 -17.32 3.66 -15.79
CA SER A 71 -18.00 3.80 -17.09
C SER A 71 -17.77 2.59 -18.00
N ALA A 72 -16.58 1.99 -17.97
CA ALA A 72 -16.29 0.76 -18.70
C ALA A 72 -17.17 -0.42 -18.23
N MET A 73 -17.41 -0.55 -16.92
CA MET A 73 -18.30 -1.60 -16.40
C MET A 73 -19.75 -1.44 -16.91
N GLU A 74 -20.20 -0.21 -17.15
CA GLU A 74 -21.53 0.05 -17.74
C GLU A 74 -21.56 -0.30 -19.23
N GLU A 75 -20.51 0.01 -20.00
CA GLU A 75 -20.38 -0.35 -21.43
C GLU A 75 -20.25 -1.87 -21.64
N MET A 76 -19.60 -2.57 -20.71
CA MET A 76 -19.43 -4.02 -20.74
C MET A 76 -20.66 -4.80 -20.21
N GLU A 77 -21.76 -4.12 -19.91
CA GLU A 77 -22.99 -4.72 -19.36
C GLU A 77 -22.81 -5.40 -17.98
N PHE A 78 -21.85 -4.92 -17.18
CA PHE A 78 -21.63 -5.33 -15.80
C PHE A 78 -22.10 -4.28 -14.80
N GLN A 79 -23.28 -3.70 -15.02
CA GLN A 79 -23.85 -2.63 -14.16
C GLN A 79 -23.98 -3.06 -12.70
N ARG A 80 -24.19 -4.36 -12.44
CA ARG A 80 -24.25 -4.92 -11.08
C ARG A 80 -22.95 -4.74 -10.30
N PHE A 81 -21.82 -4.53 -10.96
CA PHE A 81 -20.52 -4.30 -10.31
C PHE A 81 -20.30 -2.84 -9.93
N VAL A 82 -21.04 -1.89 -10.51
CA VAL A 82 -20.84 -0.45 -10.32
C VAL A 82 -21.04 -0.04 -8.86
N ALA A 83 -22.11 -0.51 -8.22
CA ALA A 83 -22.40 -0.16 -6.82
C ALA A 83 -21.33 -0.72 -5.85
N PRO A 84 -20.99 -2.02 -5.86
CA PRO A 84 -19.90 -2.56 -5.04
C PRO A 84 -18.55 -1.88 -5.28
N LEU A 85 -18.22 -1.54 -6.54
CA LEU A 85 -16.96 -0.87 -6.87
C LEU A 85 -16.89 0.55 -6.31
N LYS A 86 -18.00 1.29 -6.29
CA LYS A 86 -18.07 2.63 -5.68
C LYS A 86 -17.84 2.56 -4.17
N GLU A 87 -18.47 1.60 -3.50
CA GLU A 87 -18.28 1.37 -2.06
C GLU A 87 -16.83 1.01 -1.73
N ALA A 88 -16.23 0.08 -2.48
CA ALA A 88 -14.83 -0.31 -2.30
C ALA A 88 -13.86 0.88 -2.53
N LEU A 89 -14.15 1.73 -3.52
CA LEU A 89 -13.37 2.93 -3.81
C LEU A 89 -13.46 3.95 -2.66
N GLU A 90 -14.64 4.14 -2.08
CA GLU A 90 -14.81 5.01 -0.91
C GLU A 90 -14.05 4.48 0.31
N ALA A 91 -14.17 3.17 0.58
CA ALA A 91 -13.44 2.52 1.67
C ALA A 91 -11.92 2.70 1.50
N TYR A 92 -11.41 2.49 0.28
CA TYR A 92 -10.00 2.74 -0.05
C TYR A 92 -9.58 4.20 0.22
N ARG A 93 -10.39 5.18 -0.21
CA ARG A 93 -10.09 6.61 0.04
C ARG A 93 -10.12 6.97 1.52
N ARG A 94 -10.96 6.33 2.33
CA ARG A 94 -10.99 6.52 3.80
C ARG A 94 -9.70 5.95 4.42
N GLU A 95 -9.32 4.74 4.05
CA GLU A 95 -8.09 4.10 4.55
C GLU A 95 -6.82 4.88 4.18
N GLN A 96 -6.75 5.40 2.95
CA GLN A 96 -5.61 6.20 2.50
C GLN A 96 -5.48 7.53 3.25
N ARG A 97 -6.58 8.11 3.72
CA ARG A 97 -6.55 9.32 4.57
C ARG A 97 -6.05 9.00 5.98
N GLY A 98 -6.56 7.94 6.60
CA GLY A 98 -6.10 7.49 7.92
C GLY A 98 -4.61 7.14 7.95
N LYS A 99 -4.06 6.55 6.88
CA LYS A 99 -2.61 6.29 6.76
C LYS A 99 -1.77 7.56 6.66
N LYS A 100 -2.28 8.60 5.98
CA LYS A 100 -1.60 9.90 5.90
C LYS A 100 -1.61 10.62 7.24
N GLU A 101 -2.76 10.62 7.91
CA GLU A 101 -2.92 11.23 9.24
C GLU A 101 -2.04 10.53 10.30
N ALA A 102 -1.94 9.20 10.28
CA ALA A 102 -1.05 8.45 11.17
C ALA A 102 0.45 8.69 10.89
N SER A 103 0.81 8.91 9.63
CA SER A 103 2.18 9.28 9.24
C SER A 103 2.53 10.71 9.69
N GLU A 104 1.58 11.64 9.58
CA GLU A 104 1.74 13.02 10.05
C GLU A 104 1.80 13.13 11.58
N GLN A 105 1.05 12.31 12.31
CA GLN A 105 1.16 12.23 13.78
C GLN A 105 2.51 11.67 14.23
N LYS A 106 3.02 10.60 13.61
CA LYS A 106 4.38 10.10 13.89
C LYS A 106 5.45 11.16 13.63
N LYS A 107 5.28 11.95 12.58
CA LYS A 107 6.21 13.03 12.23
C LYS A 107 6.14 14.20 13.21
N LYS A 108 4.96 14.47 13.80
CA LYS A 108 4.79 15.47 14.87
C LYS A 108 5.38 15.00 16.21
N GLU A 109 5.19 13.73 16.57
CA GLU A 109 5.79 13.15 17.79
C GLU A 109 7.32 13.11 17.73
N GLU A 110 7.93 12.86 16.56
CA GLU A 110 9.39 12.97 16.37
C GLU A 110 9.90 14.42 16.44
N THR A 111 9.11 15.41 16.01
CA THR A 111 9.50 16.83 16.12
C THR A 111 9.31 17.38 17.54
N ASP A 112 8.25 16.99 18.25
CA ASP A 112 8.02 17.39 19.65
C ASP A 112 9.03 16.75 20.62
N ALA A 113 9.55 15.54 20.32
CA ALA A 113 10.63 14.92 21.08
C ALA A 113 11.99 15.63 20.91
N ALA A 114 12.18 16.39 19.82
CA ALA A 114 13.40 17.16 19.57
C ALA A 114 13.39 18.57 20.19
N GLU A 115 12.21 19.16 20.46
CA GLU A 115 12.09 20.49 21.08
C GLU A 115 12.05 20.46 22.63
N GLY A 116 11.86 19.30 23.26
CA GLY A 116 11.75 19.18 24.73
C GLY A 116 13.04 19.28 25.56
N THR A 117 14.23 19.39 24.95
CA THR A 117 15.52 19.42 25.69
C THR A 117 16.13 20.83 25.86
N THR A 118 15.48 21.90 25.38
CA THR A 118 16.12 23.24 25.33
C THR A 118 15.68 24.24 26.40
N LEU A 119 14.83 23.87 27.37
CA LEU A 119 14.35 24.80 28.41
C LEU A 119 14.77 24.39 29.83
N SER A 120 16.07 24.33 30.12
CA SER A 120 16.57 24.71 31.45
C SER A 120 18.06 25.08 31.43
N CYS A 121 18.40 26.29 31.00
CA CYS A 121 19.58 26.97 31.55
C CYS A 121 19.57 28.46 31.15
N SER A 122 19.03 29.30 32.04
CA SER A 122 19.25 30.74 32.00
C SER A 122 19.95 31.17 33.29
N LEU A 123 21.00 32.00 33.13
CA LEU A 123 21.78 32.84 34.07
C LEU A 123 23.32 32.60 33.95
N GLY A 124 24.02 33.58 33.33
CA GLY A 124 25.46 33.57 32.96
C GLY A 124 26.44 33.94 34.10
N PRO A 125 27.63 34.59 33.87
CA PRO A 125 28.28 35.01 32.63
C PRO A 125 29.80 34.65 32.47
N TRP A 126 30.27 34.68 31.23
CA TRP A 126 31.62 35.02 30.70
C TRP A 126 32.87 35.05 31.62
N ALA A 127 33.90 34.22 31.30
CA ALA A 127 35.34 34.59 31.27
C ALA A 127 36.23 33.49 30.60
N PRO A 128 37.42 33.83 30.03
CA PRO A 128 38.07 33.12 28.90
C PRO A 128 39.25 32.16 29.24
N SER A 129 39.68 31.38 28.24
CA SER A 129 40.72 30.31 28.13
C SER A 129 42.21 30.77 28.32
N PRO A 130 43.28 29.93 28.11
CA PRO A 130 43.86 28.70 28.75
C PRO A 130 45.42 28.86 29.00
N PRO A 131 46.38 27.87 28.89
CA PRO A 131 46.70 26.52 29.46
C PRO A 131 48.04 26.56 30.31
N PRO A 132 49.00 25.58 30.42
CA PRO A 132 49.07 24.12 30.21
C PRO A 132 49.71 23.28 31.37
N GLY A 133 49.56 21.94 31.31
CA GLY A 133 50.57 20.97 31.79
C GLY A 133 50.48 20.49 33.24
N GLN A 134 50.21 19.21 33.46
CA GLN A 134 51.24 18.18 33.69
C GLN A 134 50.60 16.83 34.02
N SER A 135 51.37 15.79 33.72
CA SER A 135 51.33 14.40 34.17
C SER A 135 50.59 14.20 35.52
N SER A 136 49.90 13.09 35.78
CA SER A 136 50.46 11.74 35.77
C SER A 136 49.40 10.75 36.32
N LEU A 137 49.66 9.46 36.06
CA LEU A 137 49.28 8.32 36.90
C LEU A 137 47.83 7.79 36.84
N ARG A 138 47.66 6.76 35.99
CA ARG A 138 46.97 5.50 36.36
C ARG A 138 47.57 4.98 37.69
N PRO A 139 46.80 4.34 38.58
CA PRO A 139 46.60 2.88 38.50
C PRO A 139 45.18 2.43 38.99
N LYS A 140 44.50 1.42 38.40
CA LYS A 140 44.68 -0.05 38.44
C LYS A 140 43.66 -0.72 39.37
N SER A 141 43.28 -1.93 38.96
CA SER A 141 42.59 -3.00 39.72
C SER A 141 41.06 -2.98 39.64
N ARG A 142 40.49 -4.03 39.02
CA ARG A 142 40.05 -5.31 39.63
C ARG A 142 38.66 -5.10 40.28
N GLY A 143 37.65 -5.92 40.05
CA GLY A 143 37.64 -7.18 39.36
C GLY A 143 36.22 -7.68 39.14
N ASP A 144 36.21 -8.78 38.43
CA ASP A 144 35.15 -9.73 38.12
C ASP A 144 34.33 -10.19 39.34
N ARG A 145 33.13 -10.71 39.04
CA ARG A 145 32.25 -11.59 39.84
C ARG A 145 31.15 -10.91 40.68
N THR A 146 29.90 -11.01 40.20
CA THR A 146 28.92 -12.04 40.60
C THR A 146 27.91 -12.24 39.49
#